data_AF-A0A2W4MN75-F1
#
_entry.id   AF-A0A2W4MN75-F1
#
_cell.length_a   1.000
_cell.length_b   1.000
_cell.length_c   1.000
_cell.angle_alpha   90.00
_cell.angle_beta   90.00
_cell.angle_gamma   90.00
#
_symmetry.space_group_name_H-M   'P 1'
#
loop_
_entity.id
_entity.type
_entity.pdbx_description
1 polymer ?
#
loop_
_entity_poly.entity_id
_entity_poly.type
_entity_poly.pdbx_seq_one_letter_code
_entity_poly.pdbx_strand_id
1 'polypeptide(L)'
;MRVRLSPAAAAYVRKELAGRPELHHCLTVVAYLVSGCCSPNLPPEVRLGPPPEGGFHAVTVPLEGTGPVPGNAGAAAAEPASVEVYVDPLVDEFVREWYGDEARDPAERAVLRVDLIRYGEREELTVDPWPPRPEGA
;
A
#
# COMPACT_ATOMS: atom_id res chain seq x y z
N MET A 1 6.40 -11.32 1.09
CA MET A 1 5.56 -10.52 0.17
C MET A 1 6.31 -9.28 -0.31
N ARG A 2 6.01 -8.73 -1.50
CA ARG A 2 6.63 -7.49 -2.04
C ARG A 2 5.58 -6.39 -2.17
N VAL A 3 5.97 -5.14 -1.98
CA VAL A 3 5.08 -3.97 -2.11
C VAL A 3 5.62 -2.99 -3.15
N ARG A 4 4.75 -2.38 -3.94
CA ARG A 4 5.07 -1.28 -4.85
C ARG A 4 4.02 -0.19 -4.78
N LEU A 5 4.45 1.07 -4.75
CA LEU A 5 3.57 2.21 -4.94
C LEU A 5 3.56 2.61 -6.41
N SER A 6 2.40 2.96 -6.96
CA SER A 6 2.36 3.67 -8.23
C SER A 6 2.89 5.10 -8.08
N PRO A 7 3.28 5.77 -9.19
CA PRO A 7 3.79 7.13 -9.12
C PRO A 7 2.82 8.12 -8.45
N ALA A 8 1.51 7.96 -8.68
CA ALA A 8 0.49 8.79 -8.05
C ALA A 8 0.39 8.54 -6.53
N ALA A 9 0.41 7.28 -6.11
CA ALA A 9 0.44 6.92 -4.70
C ALA A 9 1.71 7.42 -4.00
N ALA A 10 2.89 7.26 -4.63
CA ALA A 10 4.15 7.75 -4.09
C ALA A 10 4.15 9.28 -3.92
N ALA A 11 3.63 10.02 -4.91
CA ALA A 11 3.51 11.47 -4.83
C ALA A 11 2.54 11.91 -3.72
N TYR A 12 1.39 11.22 -3.59
CA TYR A 12 0.42 11.48 -2.52
C TYR A 12 1.02 11.22 -1.13
N VAL A 13 1.64 10.05 -0.93
CA VAL A 13 2.29 9.69 0.34
C VAL A 13 3.37 10.70 0.69
N ARG A 14 4.19 11.13 -0.27
CA ARG A 14 5.22 12.15 -0.02
C ARG A 14 4.62 13.47 0.45
N LYS A 15 3.57 13.95 -0.22
CA LYS A 15 2.86 15.18 0.15
C LYS A 15 2.28 15.10 1.55
N GLU A 16 1.58 14.01 1.88
CA GLU A 16 0.95 13.82 3.18
C GLU A 16 1.98 13.74 4.31
N LEU A 17 3.06 12.97 4.11
CA LEU A 17 4.13 12.82 5.10
C LEU A 17 4.91 14.12 5.33
N ALA A 18 5.10 14.96 4.30
CA ALA A 18 5.73 16.26 4.44
C ALA A 18 4.87 17.24 5.25
N GLY A 19 3.54 17.15 5.11
CA GLY A 19 2.59 17.99 5.85
C GLY A 19 2.33 17.52 7.29
N ARG A 20 2.71 16.27 7.61
CA ARG A 20 2.31 15.59 8.85
C ARG A 20 3.45 14.76 9.46
N PRO A 21 4.44 15.41 10.10
CA PRO A 21 5.59 14.72 10.70
C PRO A 21 5.20 13.70 11.77
N GLU A 22 4.02 13.85 12.39
CA GLU A 22 3.48 12.93 13.38
C GLU A 22 3.15 11.53 12.83
N LEU A 23 3.15 11.36 11.50
CA LEU A 23 2.90 10.08 10.85
C LEU A 23 4.15 9.19 10.76
N HIS A 24 5.29 9.63 11.31
CA HIS A 24 6.55 8.88 11.39
C HIS A 24 7.07 8.32 10.05
N HIS A 25 6.58 8.84 8.92
CA HIS A 25 6.91 8.36 7.59
C HIS A 25 6.56 6.88 7.35
N CYS A 26 5.43 6.43 7.91
CA CYS A 26 4.99 5.03 7.81
C CYS A 26 3.63 4.90 7.08
N LEU A 27 3.49 3.77 6.38
CA LEU A 27 2.27 3.31 5.74
C LEU A 27 1.94 1.92 6.29
N THR A 28 0.67 1.64 6.56
CA THR A 28 0.22 0.33 7.03
C THR A 28 -0.80 -0.26 6.06
N VAL A 29 -0.62 -1.52 5.68
CA VAL A 29 -1.59 -2.30 4.90
C VAL A 29 -2.24 -3.29 5.86
N VAL A 30 -3.55 -3.13 6.09
CA VAL A 30 -4.32 -3.92 7.07
C VAL A 30 -5.40 -4.71 6.34
N ALA A 31 -5.51 -6.00 6.62
CA ALA A 31 -6.64 -6.82 6.17
C ALA A 31 -7.58 -7.08 7.35
N TYR A 32 -8.88 -7.14 7.07
CA TYR A 32 -9.89 -7.46 8.08
C TYR A 32 -10.61 -8.75 7.72
N LEU A 33 -10.58 -9.72 8.64
CA LEU A 33 -11.41 -10.91 8.55
C LEU A 33 -12.82 -10.57 9.04
N VAL A 34 -13.78 -10.54 8.13
CA VAL A 34 -15.19 -10.40 8.50
C VAL A 34 -15.71 -11.80 8.81
N SER A 35 -15.93 -12.08 10.10
CA SER A 35 -16.50 -13.35 10.54
C SER A 35 -17.98 -13.45 10.12
N GLY A 36 -18.21 -13.93 8.90
CA GLY A 36 -19.53 -14.25 8.36
C GLY A 36 -19.43 -15.37 7.34
N CYS A 37 -20.24 -16.41 7.48
CA CYS A 37 -20.18 -17.63 6.66
C CYS A 37 -20.48 -17.44 5.16
N CYS A 38 -20.80 -16.22 4.71
CA CYS A 38 -21.23 -15.94 3.34
C CYS A 38 -20.67 -14.63 2.76
N SER A 39 -19.71 -13.98 3.42
CA SER A 39 -19.14 -12.72 2.92
C SER A 39 -17.69 -12.96 2.47
N PRO A 40 -17.29 -12.50 1.28
CA PRO A 40 -15.88 -12.50 0.91
C PRO A 40 -15.11 -11.62 1.90
N ASN A 41 -13.84 -11.96 2.14
CA ASN A 41 -12.96 -11.11 2.93
C ASN A 41 -12.88 -9.71 2.29
N LEU A 42 -12.89 -8.68 3.15
CA LEU A 42 -12.80 -7.30 2.68
C LEU A 42 -11.41 -7.07 2.06
N PRO A 43 -11.33 -6.24 1.01
CA PRO A 43 -10.03 -5.85 0.47
C PRO A 43 -9.20 -5.17 1.56
N PRO A 44 -7.87 -5.37 1.58
CA PRO A 44 -7.02 -4.68 2.53
C PRO A 44 -7.10 -3.16 2.38
N GLU A 45 -6.93 -2.45 3.49
CA GLU A 45 -6.92 -0.99 3.55
C GLU A 45 -5.49 -0.48 3.70
N VAL A 46 -5.23 0.70 3.12
CA VAL A 46 -3.95 1.40 3.26
C VAL A 46 -4.13 2.61 4.16
N ARG A 47 -3.36 2.68 5.23
CA ARG A 47 -3.43 3.75 6.25
C ARG A 47 -2.08 4.45 6.39
N LEU A 48 -2.13 5.77 6.49
CA LEU A 48 -0.98 6.58 6.91
C LEU A 48 -1.07 6.81 8.43
N GLY A 49 0.04 6.63 9.13
CA GLY A 49 0.03 6.68 10.59
C GLY A 49 1.34 6.20 11.20
N PRO A 50 1.49 6.29 12.53
CA PRO A 50 2.62 5.71 13.24
C PRO A 50 2.73 4.19 12.96
N PRO A 51 3.92 3.59 13.17
CA PRO A 51 4.08 2.15 13.13
C PRO A 51 3.02 1.43 13.96
N PRO A 52 2.37 0.38 13.41
CA PRO A 52 1.42 -0.41 14.18
C PRO A 52 2.15 -1.23 15.26
N GLU A 53 1.43 -1.52 16.34
CA GLU A 53 1.90 -2.49 17.35
C GLU A 53 1.60 -3.92 16.88
N GLY A 54 2.54 -4.85 17.08
CA GLY A 54 2.33 -6.28 16.83
C GLY A 54 3.18 -6.88 15.71
N GLY A 55 2.78 -8.06 15.24
CA GLY A 55 3.57 -8.92 14.33
C GLY A 55 3.59 -8.51 12.86
N PHE A 56 3.51 -7.21 12.56
CA PHE A 56 3.52 -6.70 11.18
C PHE A 56 4.87 -6.95 10.51
N HIS A 57 4.85 -7.24 9.22
CA HIS A 57 6.05 -7.32 8.41
C HIS A 57 6.39 -5.95 7.82
N ALA A 58 7.55 -5.40 8.17
CA ALA A 58 8.02 -4.13 7.63
C ALA A 58 8.79 -4.31 6.32
N VAL A 59 8.45 -3.51 5.31
CA VAL A 59 9.09 -3.46 4.00
C VAL A 59 9.41 -2.02 3.65
N THR A 60 10.67 -1.71 3.39
CA THR A 60 11.06 -0.39 2.87
C THR A 60 10.74 -0.29 1.38
N VAL A 61 9.94 0.71 1.00
CA VAL A 61 9.55 0.93 -0.39
C VAL A 61 10.05 2.30 -0.85
N PRO A 62 10.75 2.39 -2.00
CA PRO A 62 11.18 3.68 -2.53
C PRO A 62 9.97 4.53 -2.93
N LEU A 63 10.00 5.82 -2.56
CA LEU A 63 9.02 6.83 -2.98
C LEU A 63 9.42 7.44 -4.33
N GLU A 64 9.98 6.66 -5.25
CA GLU A 64 10.48 7.18 -6.52
C GLU A 64 9.36 7.86 -7.30
N GLY A 65 9.60 9.13 -7.62
CA GLY A 65 8.78 9.95 -8.51
C GLY A 65 9.63 10.36 -9.70
N THR A 66 9.08 10.23 -10.90
CA THR A 66 9.61 10.83 -12.13
C THR A 66 9.87 12.32 -11.94
N GLY A 67 11.16 12.69 -11.88
CA GLY A 67 11.70 14.01 -12.24
C GLY A 67 11.31 15.22 -11.36
N PRO A 68 12.21 16.23 -11.23
CA PRO A 68 11.90 17.44 -10.49
C PRO A 68 10.82 18.27 -11.19
N VAL A 69 9.83 18.74 -10.42
CA VAL A 69 8.94 19.83 -10.85
C VAL A 69 9.77 21.13 -10.79
N PRO A 70 9.97 21.87 -11.90
CA PRO A 70 10.77 23.08 -11.87
C PRO A 70 9.96 24.20 -11.20
N GLY A 71 10.31 24.52 -9.95
CA GLY A 71 9.80 25.72 -9.30
C GLY A 71 9.60 25.62 -7.80
N ASN A 72 10.69 25.62 -7.04
CA ASN A 72 10.86 26.54 -5.90
C ASN A 72 12.22 26.32 -5.24
N ALA A 73 13.09 27.32 -5.35
CA ALA A 73 14.29 27.44 -4.54
C ALA A 73 13.89 27.95 -3.15
N GLY A 74 13.52 27.02 -2.27
CA GLY A 74 13.36 27.24 -0.83
C GLY A 74 13.83 25.97 -0.14
N ALA A 75 14.64 26.10 0.91
CA ALA A 75 15.33 24.99 1.58
C ALA A 75 14.39 23.80 1.84
N ALA A 76 14.47 22.79 0.96
CA ALA A 76 13.70 21.57 1.09
C ALA A 76 14.33 20.76 2.23
N ALA A 77 13.59 20.59 3.32
CA ALA A 77 13.82 19.48 4.22
C ALA A 77 13.96 18.22 3.35
N ALA A 78 15.00 17.42 3.57
CA ALA A 78 15.30 16.26 2.73
C ALA A 78 14.03 15.40 2.62
N GLU A 79 13.39 15.42 1.44
CA GLU A 79 12.17 14.66 1.23
C GLU A 79 12.49 13.17 1.44
N PRO A 80 11.61 12.41 2.11
CA PRO A 80 11.86 10.99 2.33
C PRO A 80 11.99 10.29 0.98
N ALA A 81 13.15 9.68 0.73
CA ALA A 81 13.42 8.91 -0.49
C ALA A 81 12.69 7.55 -0.49
N SER A 82 12.24 7.11 0.68
CA SER A 82 11.55 5.85 0.91
C SER A 82 10.53 5.99 2.04
N VAL A 83 9.56 5.09 2.06
CA VAL A 83 8.57 4.92 3.11
C VAL A 83 8.69 3.52 3.69
N GLU A 84 8.47 3.38 4.99
CA GLU A 84 8.34 2.06 5.61
C GLU A 84 6.88 1.61 5.53
N VAL A 85 6.65 0.43 4.94
CA VAL A 85 5.34 -0.18 4.78
C VAL A 85 5.20 -1.37 5.72
N TYR A 86 4.27 -1.29 6.64
CA TYR A 86 3.93 -2.37 7.56
C TYR A 86 2.76 -3.17 6.99
N VAL A 87 2.96 -4.48 6.80
CA VAL A 87 1.94 -5.34 6.23
C VAL A 87 1.43 -6.31 7.29
N ASP A 88 0.12 -6.32 7.48
CA ASP A 88 -0.57 -7.26 8.38
C ASP A 88 -0.39 -8.70 7.87
N PRO A 89 -0.04 -9.67 8.74
CA PRO A 89 0.04 -11.09 8.36
C PRO A 89 -1.22 -11.64 7.68
N LEU A 90 -2.41 -11.09 7.98
CA LEU A 90 -3.67 -11.50 7.35
C LEU A 90 -3.74 -11.14 5.86
N VAL A 91 -2.87 -10.24 5.38
CA VAL A 91 -2.80 -9.90 3.96
C VAL A 91 -2.26 -11.07 3.15
N ASP A 92 -1.37 -11.91 3.71
CA ASP A 92 -0.91 -13.12 3.03
C ASP A 92 -2.07 -14.11 2.81
N GLU A 93 -3.00 -14.21 3.78
CA GLU A 93 -4.21 -15.03 3.64
C GLU A 93 -5.14 -14.47 2.56
N PHE A 94 -5.39 -13.16 2.59
CA PHE A 94 -6.18 -12.48 1.55
C PHE A 94 -5.60 -12.71 0.14
N VAL A 95 -4.29 -12.57 -0.03
CA VAL A 95 -3.63 -12.77 -1.34
C VAL A 95 -3.79 -14.22 -1.81
N ARG A 96 -3.67 -15.20 -0.92
CA ARG A 96 -3.87 -16.60 -1.28
C ARG A 96 -5.31 -16.88 -1.72
N GLU A 97 -6.29 -16.39 -0.97
CA GLU A 97 -7.71 -16.52 -1.34
C GLU A 97 -8.04 -15.80 -2.66
N TRP A 98 -7.43 -14.63 -2.88
CA TRP A 98 -7.61 -13.84 -4.10
C TRP A 98 -7.25 -14.63 -5.36
N TYR A 99 -6.11 -15.32 -5.34
CA TYR A 99 -5.68 -16.17 -6.45
C TYR A 99 -6.33 -17.57 -6.46
N GLY A 100 -6.84 -18.02 -5.31
CA GLY A 100 -7.40 -19.36 -5.12
C GLY A 100 -6.35 -20.39 -4.69
N ASP A 101 -6.78 -21.43 -3.98
CA ASP A 101 -5.90 -22.44 -3.37
C ASP A 101 -5.02 -23.21 -4.36
N GLU A 102 -5.45 -23.33 -5.62
CA GLU A 102 -4.70 -23.99 -6.69
C GLU A 102 -3.60 -23.10 -7.31
N ALA A 103 -3.60 -21.80 -7.00
CA ALA A 103 -2.69 -20.79 -7.54
C ALA A 103 -1.62 -20.35 -6.53
N ARG A 104 -1.00 -21.33 -5.85
CA ARG A 104 0.04 -21.10 -4.84
C ARG A 104 1.25 -20.33 -5.37
N ASP A 105 1.76 -20.71 -6.54
CA ASP A 105 2.94 -20.07 -7.15
C ASP A 105 2.70 -18.59 -7.51
N PRO A 106 1.55 -18.20 -8.10
CA PRO A 106 1.15 -16.80 -8.25
C PRO A 106 1.08 -16.03 -6.92
N ALA A 107 0.48 -16.60 -5.88
CA ALA A 107 0.32 -15.94 -4.58
C ALA A 107 1.68 -15.65 -3.91
N GLU A 108 2.62 -16.61 -3.94
CA GLU A 108 3.96 -16.44 -3.38
C GLU A 108 4.80 -15.38 -4.13
N ARG A 109 4.50 -15.17 -5.42
CA ARG A 109 5.16 -14.19 -6.29
C ARG A 109 4.43 -12.85 -6.37
N ALA A 110 3.27 -12.74 -5.72
CA ALA A 110 2.43 -11.56 -5.81
C ALA A 110 3.14 -10.31 -5.28
N VAL A 111 2.85 -9.20 -5.94
CA VAL A 111 3.25 -7.87 -5.49
C VAL A 111 1.99 -7.13 -5.08
N LEU A 112 1.95 -6.61 -3.85
CA LEU A 112 0.92 -5.67 -3.44
C LEU A 112 1.18 -4.34 -4.13
N ARG A 113 0.30 -3.96 -5.05
CA ARG A 113 0.36 -2.68 -5.75
C ARG A 113 -0.54 -1.69 -5.02
N VAL A 114 0.08 -0.66 -4.45
CA VAL A 114 -0.62 0.45 -3.81
C VAL A 114 -0.84 1.55 -4.85
N ASP A 115 -2.11 1.89 -5.08
CA ASP A 115 -2.55 2.89 -6.04
C ASP A 115 -3.27 4.05 -5.35
N LEU A 116 -3.37 5.18 -6.05
CA LEU A 116 -4.18 6.32 -5.63
C LEU A 116 -5.42 6.39 -6.52
N ILE A 117 -6.60 6.24 -5.92
CA ILE A 117 -7.87 6.45 -6.59
C ILE A 117 -8.45 7.81 -6.19
N ARG A 118 -9.03 8.51 -7.17
CA ARG A 118 -9.67 9.81 -6.98
C ARG A 118 -11.18 9.67 -7.19
N TYR A 119 -11.94 9.97 -6.14
CA TYR A 119 -13.40 10.01 -6.13
C TYR A 119 -13.87 11.46 -5.97
N GLY A 120 -13.93 12.19 -7.08
CA GLY A 120 -14.25 13.63 -7.05
C GLY A 120 -13.20 14.40 -6.25
N GLU A 121 -13.59 14.95 -5.10
CA GLU A 121 -12.70 15.70 -4.20
C GLU A 121 -11.93 14.81 -3.20
N ARG A 122 -12.26 13.51 -3.11
CA ARG A 122 -11.61 12.56 -2.19
C ARG A 122 -10.50 11.79 -2.90
N GLU A 123 -9.33 11.72 -2.28
CA GLU A 123 -8.23 10.85 -2.68
C GLU A 123 -8.12 9.69 -1.70
N GLU A 124 -7.92 8.47 -2.19
CA GLU A 124 -7.84 7.26 -1.37
C GLU A 124 -6.75 6.33 -1.89
N LEU A 125 -5.94 5.79 -0.96
CA LEU A 125 -4.96 4.77 -1.28
C LEU A 125 -5.63 3.40 -1.26
N THR A 126 -5.52 2.66 -2.35
CA THR A 126 -6.01 1.28 -2.46
C THR A 126 -4.85 0.32 -2.67
N VAL A 127 -5.08 -0.97 -2.43
CA VAL A 127 -4.06 -2.00 -2.60
C VAL A 127 -4.67 -3.24 -3.25
N ASP A 128 -4.02 -3.72 -4.30
CA ASP A 128 -4.44 -4.90 -5.04
C ASP A 128 -3.26 -5.86 -5.30
N PRO A 129 -3.46 -7.18 -5.25
CA PRO A 129 -2.45 -8.15 -5.66
C PRO A 129 -2.17 -8.07 -7.17
N TRP A 130 -0.89 -8.08 -7.57
CA TRP A 130 -0.43 -8.13 -8.95
C TRP A 130 0.40 -9.39 -9.25
N PRO A 131 0.20 -10.09 -10.39
CA PRO A 131 -0.71 -9.76 -11.50
C PRO A 131 -2.19 -9.82 -11.10
N PRO A 132 -3.07 -9.03 -11.74
CA PRO A 132 -4.47 -9.05 -11.40
C PRO A 132 -5.04 -10.44 -11.73
N ARG A 133 -6.10 -10.84 -11.03
CA ARG A 133 -6.78 -12.09 -11.37
C ARG A 133 -7.23 -11.98 -12.84
N PRO A 134 -6.99 -12.99 -13.70
CA PRO A 134 -7.59 -12.99 -15.02
C PRO A 134 -9.12 -12.88 -14.85
N GLU A 135 -9.73 -11.87 -15.46
CA GLU A 135 -11.17 -11.66 -15.36
C GLU A 135 -11.92 -12.91 -15.85
N GLY A 136 -12.75 -13.52 -14.99
CA GLY A 136 -13.63 -14.64 -15.35
C GLY A 136 -13.32 -15.99 -14.71
N ALA A 137 -13.06 -16.04 -13.40
CA ALA A 137 -13.09 -17.29 -12.63
C ALA A 137 -14.25 -17.28 -11.63
#